data_AF-A0A915BXZ8-F1
#
_entry.id   AF-A0A915BXZ8-F1
#
_cell.length_a   1.000
_cell.length_b   1.000
_cell.length_c   1.000
_cell.angle_alpha   90.00
_cell.angle_beta   90.00
_cell.angle_gamma   90.00
#
_symmetry.space_group_name_H-M   'P 1'
#
loop_
_entity.id
_entity.type
_entity.pdbx_description
1 polymer ?
#
loop_
_entity_poly.entity_id
_entity_poly.type
_entity_poly.pdbx_seq_one_letter_code
_entity_poly.pdbx_strand_id
1 'polypeptide(L)'
;EEMMAEGNLDEGTEHLCNAITMCGQPQQLLQIFQQTLPPEHFAMIIQKLPETRTRLARMFALSEESNDQSAAAANAGSGTRNLEGLIDNDDLE
;
A
#
# COMPACT_ATOMS: atom_id res chain seq x y z
N GLU A 1 -27.74 -2.17 -4.28
CA GLU A 1 -27.74 -1.94 -5.75
C GLU A 1 -28.71 -0.82 -6.17
N GLU A 2 -29.42 -0.19 -5.23
CA GLU A 2 -30.39 0.90 -5.51
C GLU A 2 -29.72 2.29 -5.66
N MET A 3 -28.55 2.52 -5.03
CA MET A 3 -27.93 3.86 -4.97
C MET A 3 -27.42 4.40 -6.32
N MET A 4 -27.05 3.54 -7.28
CA MET A 4 -26.64 4.01 -8.62
C MET A 4 -27.85 4.41 -9.47
N ALA A 5 -29.03 3.85 -9.21
CA ALA A 5 -30.27 4.21 -9.89
C ALA A 5 -30.92 5.48 -9.29
N GLU A 6 -30.62 5.80 -8.02
CA GLU A 6 -31.09 6.98 -7.30
C GLU A 6 -30.31 8.27 -7.64
N GLY A 7 -29.30 8.21 -8.52
CA GLY A 7 -28.50 9.36 -8.95
C GLY A 7 -27.26 9.62 -8.08
N ASN A 8 -26.96 8.75 -7.11
CA ASN A 8 -25.78 8.86 -6.26
C ASN A 8 -24.64 7.97 -6.79
N LEU A 9 -24.15 8.37 -7.95
CA LEU A 9 -23.11 7.66 -8.70
C LEU A 9 -21.78 7.58 -7.95
N ASP A 10 -21.42 8.64 -7.24
CA ASP A 10 -20.17 8.72 -6.49
C ASP A 10 -20.15 7.72 -5.33
N GLU A 11 -21.22 7.68 -4.52
CA GLU A 11 -21.30 6.78 -3.36
C GLU A 11 -21.44 5.31 -3.79
N GLY A 12 -22.23 5.03 -4.85
CA GLY A 12 -22.33 3.70 -5.44
C GLY A 12 -21.00 3.18 -5.96
N THR A 13 -20.23 4.03 -6.65
CA THR A 13 -18.88 3.73 -7.14
C THR A 13 -17.93 3.41 -5.99
N GLU A 14 -17.96 4.20 -4.92
CA GLU A 14 -17.10 3.99 -3.75
C GLU A 14 -17.38 2.64 -3.06
N HIS A 15 -18.65 2.29 -2.86
CA HIS A 15 -19.03 1.00 -2.28
C HIS A 15 -18.60 -0.18 -3.13
N LEU A 16 -18.75 -0.08 -4.46
CA LEU A 16 -18.29 -1.10 -5.40
C LEU A 16 -16.77 -1.27 -5.33
N CYS A 17 -16.01 -0.17 -5.34
CA CYS A 17 -14.55 -0.23 -5.21
C CYS A 17 -14.15 -0.89 -3.88
N ASN A 18 -14.79 -0.52 -2.77
CA ASN A 18 -14.53 -1.13 -1.46
C ASN A 18 -14.81 -2.64 -1.48
N ALA A 19 -15.95 -3.06 -2.03
CA ALA A 19 -16.34 -4.46 -2.14
C ALA A 19 -15.37 -5.27 -3.02
N ILE A 20 -15.02 -4.75 -4.20
CA ILE A 20 -14.06 -5.39 -5.13
C ILE A 20 -12.70 -5.56 -4.48
N THR A 21 -12.25 -4.58 -3.68
CA THR A 21 -10.93 -4.65 -3.02
C THR A 21 -10.87 -5.76 -1.96
N MET A 22 -12.02 -6.10 -1.35
CA MET A 22 -12.15 -7.17 -0.36
C MET A 22 -12.38 -8.55 -0.98
N CYS A 23 -12.66 -8.64 -2.28
CA CYS A 23 -12.91 -9.90 -2.96
C CYS A 23 -11.62 -10.66 -3.24
N GLY A 24 -11.61 -11.97 -2.98
CA GLY A 24 -10.48 -12.86 -3.30
C GLY A 24 -10.24 -13.09 -4.80
N GLN A 25 -11.25 -12.82 -5.65
CA GLN A 25 -11.15 -12.92 -7.11
C GLN A 25 -11.78 -11.69 -7.80
N PRO A 26 -11.10 -10.54 -7.81
CA PRO A 26 -11.64 -9.30 -8.38
C PRO A 26 -11.84 -9.39 -9.90
N GLN A 27 -11.07 -10.21 -10.63
CA GLN A 27 -11.16 -10.34 -12.09
C GLN A 27 -12.52 -10.85 -12.57
N GLN A 28 -13.06 -11.87 -11.89
CA GLN A 28 -14.34 -12.46 -12.27
C GLN A 28 -15.50 -11.51 -11.96
N LEU A 29 -15.41 -10.79 -10.84
CA LEU A 29 -16.38 -9.78 -10.46
C LEU A 29 -16.35 -8.56 -11.40
N LEU A 30 -15.16 -8.13 -11.82
CA LEU A 30 -14.99 -7.06 -12.80
C LEU A 30 -15.59 -7.41 -14.17
N GLN A 31 -15.46 -8.66 -14.62
CA GLN A 31 -16.12 -9.11 -15.86
C GLN A 31 -17.64 -9.03 -15.75
N ILE A 32 -18.21 -9.43 -14.62
CA ILE A 32 -19.66 -9.33 -14.40
C ILE A 32 -20.09 -7.86 -14.43
N PHE A 33 -19.40 -6.98 -13.69
CA PHE A 33 -19.73 -5.55 -13.67
C PHE A 33 -19.60 -4.88 -15.03
N GLN A 34 -18.65 -5.31 -15.87
CA GLN A 34 -18.55 -4.80 -17.24
C GLN A 34 -19.76 -5.16 -18.10
N GLN A 35 -20.43 -6.30 -17.83
CA GLN A 35 -21.63 -6.72 -18.56
C GLN A 35 -22.92 -6.14 -17.98
N THR A 36 -22.93 -5.78 -16.69
CA THR A 36 -24.14 -5.30 -16.00
C THR A 36 -24.20 -3.79 -15.84
N LEU A 37 -23.08 -3.08 -15.92
CA LEU A 37 -23.02 -1.62 -15.79
C LEU A 37 -22.74 -0.92 -17.12
N PRO A 38 -23.25 0.30 -17.32
CA PRO A 38 -22.87 1.12 -18.46
C PRO A 38 -21.35 1.40 -18.49
N PRO A 39 -20.75 1.57 -19.68
CA PRO A 39 -19.30 1.76 -19.82
C PRO A 39 -18.75 2.93 -19.00
N GLU A 40 -19.49 4.04 -18.94
CA GLU A 40 -19.09 5.24 -18.18
C GLU A 40 -18.99 4.96 -16.67
N HIS A 41 -19.89 4.13 -16.15
CA HIS A 41 -19.95 3.81 -14.73
C HIS A 41 -18.80 2.86 -14.36
N PHE A 42 -18.55 1.87 -15.22
CA PHE A 42 -17.44 0.95 -15.05
C PHE A 42 -16.08 1.66 -15.11
N ALA A 43 -15.91 2.61 -16.03
CA ALA A 43 -14.67 3.39 -16.14
C ALA A 43 -14.33 4.14 -14.84
N MET A 44 -15.34 4.74 -14.19
CA MET A 44 -15.16 5.43 -12.89
C MET A 44 -14.69 4.47 -11.79
N ILE A 45 -15.27 3.26 -11.73
CA ILE A 45 -14.87 2.22 -10.76
C ILE A 45 -13.40 1.82 -10.97
N ILE A 46 -12.97 1.61 -12.21
CA ILE A 46 -11.58 1.26 -12.53
C ILE A 46 -10.62 2.40 -12.15
N GLN A 47 -11.03 3.65 -12.37
CA GLN A 47 -10.21 4.81 -12.04
C GLN A 47 -10.06 5.03 -10.52
N LYS A 48 -11.13 4.80 -9.73
CA LYS A 48 -11.10 4.96 -8.27
C LYS A 48 -10.52 3.76 -7.51
N LEU A 49 -10.52 2.57 -8.10
CA LEU A 49 -10.00 1.35 -7.47
C LEU A 49 -8.57 1.46 -6.89
N PRO A 50 -7.58 2.02 -7.59
CA PRO A 50 -6.22 2.19 -7.07
C PRO A 50 -6.16 3.09 -5.82
N GLU A 51 -6.97 4.15 -5.80
CA GLU A 51 -7.08 5.06 -4.66
C GLU A 51 -7.72 4.34 -3.47
N THR A 52 -8.84 3.65 -3.69
CA THR A 52 -9.50 2.84 -2.66
C THR A 52 -8.56 1.78 -2.09
N ARG A 53 -7.80 1.07 -2.94
CA ARG A 53 -6.82 0.08 -2.50
C ARG A 53 -5.73 0.72 -1.63
N THR A 54 -5.21 1.87 -2.03
CA THR A 54 -4.19 2.60 -1.24
C THR A 54 -4.76 3.08 0.09
N ARG A 55 -6.00 3.58 0.10
CA ARG A 55 -6.72 3.99 1.30
C ARG A 55 -6.91 2.82 2.27
N LEU A 56 -7.43 1.70 1.78
CA LEU A 56 -7.64 0.49 2.59
C LEU A 56 -6.31 -0.08 3.08
N ALA A 57 -5.28 -0.13 2.23
CA ALA A 57 -3.94 -0.56 2.65
C ALA A 57 -3.39 0.31 3.78
N ARG A 58 -3.56 1.64 3.72
CA ARG A 58 -3.18 2.53 4.83
C ARG A 58 -4.03 2.30 6.07
N MET A 59 -5.35 2.14 5.94
CA MET A 59 -6.23 1.88 7.07
C MET A 59 -5.86 0.58 7.80
N PHE A 60 -5.56 -0.48 7.05
CA PHE A 60 -5.12 -1.76 7.62
C PHE A 60 -3.68 -1.69 8.12
N ALA A 61 -2.76 -0.96 7.45
CA ALA A 61 -1.39 -0.78 7.93
C ALA A 61 -1.31 0.06 9.21
N LEU A 62 -2.19 1.05 9.38
CA LEU A 62 -2.28 1.87 10.60
C LEU A 62 -2.81 1.08 11.82
N SER A 63 -3.26 -0.16 11.64
CA SER A 63 -3.66 -1.04 12.74
C SER A 63 -2.51 -1.87 13.33
N GLU A 64 -1.30 -1.78 12.77
CA GLU A 64 -0.09 -2.50 13.24
C GLU A 64 0.96 -1.60 13.91
N GLU A 65 0.72 -0.29 14.06
CA GLU A 65 1.72 0.62 14.66
C GLU A 65 1.41 0.94 16.14
N SER A 66 1.49 -0.10 16.99
CA SER A 66 1.55 0.07 18.45
C SER A 66 2.48 -0.90 19.17
N ASN A 67 3.40 -1.61 18.50
CA ASN A 67 4.43 -2.33 19.24
C ASN A 67 5.79 -2.39 18.51
N ASP A 68 6.81 -2.04 19.28
CA ASP A 68 8.25 -2.30 19.10
C ASP A 68 9.07 -1.38 18.19
N GLN A 69 9.52 -0.29 18.81
CA GLN A 69 10.92 0.12 18.73
C GLN A 69 11.82 -1.08 19.06
N SER A 70 12.52 -1.67 18.08
CA SER A 70 13.95 -2.03 18.18
C SER A 70 14.48 -2.79 16.96
N ALA A 71 15.71 -2.40 16.57
CA ALA A 71 16.68 -3.15 15.76
C ALA A 71 16.47 -3.24 14.24
N ALA A 72 16.83 -2.16 13.52
CA ALA A 72 17.44 -2.28 12.19
C ALA A 72 18.95 -2.02 12.31
N ALA A 73 19.70 -3.11 12.42
CA ALA A 73 21.15 -3.13 12.31
C ALA A 73 21.60 -3.00 10.85
N ALA A 74 22.81 -2.45 10.69
CA ALA A 74 23.77 -2.70 9.61
C ALA A 74 23.44 -2.17 8.21
N ASN A 75 24.09 -1.07 7.82
CA ASN A 75 25.13 -1.08 6.76
C ASN A 75 25.62 0.36 6.48
N ALA A 76 26.88 0.64 6.80
CA ALA A 76 27.62 1.74 6.16
C ALA A 76 29.12 1.43 6.21
N GLY A 77 29.55 0.47 5.38
CA GLY A 77 30.93 0.44 4.92
C GLY A 77 31.16 1.58 3.94
N SER A 78 31.93 2.59 4.33
CA SER A 78 32.51 3.54 3.39
C SER A 78 33.93 3.87 3.84
N GLY A 79 34.89 3.39 3.08
CA GLY A 79 36.30 3.58 3.33
C GLY A 79 36.70 5.05 3.19
N THR A 80 37.33 5.56 4.24
CA THR A 80 38.27 6.68 4.10
C THR A 80 39.58 6.23 4.74
N ARG A 81 40.60 6.01 3.92
CA ARG A 81 41.98 5.85 4.39
C ARG A 81 42.43 7.23 4.85
N ASN A 82 42.61 7.42 6.15
CA ASN A 82 43.44 8.51 6.66
C ASN A 82 44.58 7.87 7.45
N LEU A 83 45.77 8.05 6.88
CA LEU A 83 47.09 7.67 7.36
C LEU A 83 47.48 8.62 8.50
N GLU A 84 47.24 8.28 9.76
CA GLU A 84 47.98 8.93 10.83
C GLU A 84 48.62 7.85 11.69
N GLY A 85 49.91 7.65 11.45
CA GLY A 85 50.75 6.92 12.39
C GLY A 85 50.83 7.69 13.69
N LEU A 86 50.99 6.96 14.78
CA LEU A 86 51.86 7.22 15.93
C LEU A 86 51.64 5.98 16.83
N ILE A 87 52.57 5.02 16.86
CA ILE A 87 53.66 4.97 17.86
C ILE A 87 53.00 4.73 19.25
N ASP A 88 53.14 3.57 19.91
CA ASP A 88 54.38 2.87 20.28
C ASP A 88 54.20 1.35 20.46
N ASN A 89 55.36 0.68 20.39
CA ASN A 89 55.60 -0.68 20.87
C ASN A 89 55.62 -0.70 22.42
N ASP A 90 55.75 -1.88 23.00
CA ASP A 90 56.01 -2.16 24.43
C ASP A 90 54.76 -2.21 25.35
N ASP A 91 54.24 -3.42 25.56
CA ASP A 91 54.38 -4.07 26.89
C ASP A 91 54.09 -5.58 26.77
N LEU A 92 55.18 -6.35 26.85
CA LEU A 92 55.25 -7.79 27.05
C LEU A 92 55.25 -8.04 28.56
N GLU A 93 54.21 -8.70 29.10
CA GLU A 93 54.31 -9.85 30.04
C GLU A 93 52.96 -10.55 30.22
#